data_AF-A0AAV1CHM3-F1
#
_entry.id   AF-A0AAV1CHM3-F1
#
_cell.length_a   1.000
_cell.length_b   1.000
_cell.length_c   1.000
_cell.angle_alpha   90.00
_cell.angle_beta   90.00
_cell.angle_gamma   90.00
#
_symmetry.space_group_name_H-M   'P 1'
#
loop_
_entity.id
_entity.type
_entity.pdbx_description
1 polymer ?
#
loop_
_entity_poly.entity_id
_entity_poly.type
_entity_poly.pdbx_seq_one_letter_code
_entity_poly.pdbx_strand_id
1 'polypeptide(L)'
;MHIAQGLMKVINVNKLTSSGCHVKIWIADWFAQLNHKLDGELKKIQVVGEYFIETWKAAGMKLDNVEFLWNSKEINSRADEYWPLVMNIGTQFKLPRVQRCLSNYGPFQS
;
A
#
# COMPACT_ATOMS: atom_id res chain seq x y z
N MET A 1 -8.25 6.01 -10.37
CA MET A 1 -8.07 6.75 -9.10
C MET A 1 -9.24 7.69 -8.93
N HIS A 2 -9.97 7.64 -7.81
CA HIS A 2 -10.96 8.69 -7.53
C HIS A 2 -10.25 9.99 -7.17
N ILE A 3 -10.84 11.13 -7.53
CA ILE A 3 -10.27 12.48 -7.32
C ILE A 3 -9.87 12.68 -5.86
N ALA A 4 -10.69 12.24 -4.91
CA ALA A 4 -10.40 12.33 -3.48
C ALA A 4 -9.12 11.56 -3.08
N GLN A 5 -8.86 10.39 -3.66
CA GLN A 5 -7.66 9.59 -3.37
C GLN A 5 -6.39 10.23 -3.93
N GLY A 6 -6.50 10.92 -5.08
CA GLY A 6 -5.40 11.68 -5.67
C GLY A 6 -5.12 12.96 -4.90
N LEU A 7 -6.11 13.86 -4.87
CA LEU A 7 -5.92 15.24 -4.41
C LEU A 7 -5.76 15.35 -2.89
N MET A 8 -6.56 14.63 -2.09
CA MET A 8 -6.42 14.70 -0.63
C MET A 8 -5.11 14.09 -0.16
N LYS A 9 -4.62 13.05 -0.83
CA LYS A 9 -3.31 12.46 -0.51
C LYS A 9 -2.21 13.49 -0.73
N VAL A 10 -2.19 14.18 -1.86
CA VAL A 10 -1.20 15.22 -2.16
C VAL A 10 -1.22 16.33 -1.11
N ILE A 11 -2.40 16.85 -0.76
CA ILE A 11 -2.53 17.92 0.25
C ILE A 11 -1.99 17.47 1.60
N ASN A 12 -2.35 16.26 2.06
CA ASN A 12 -1.92 15.76 3.36
C ASN A 12 -0.42 15.43 3.39
N VAL A 13 0.11 14.83 2.33
CA VAL A 13 1.54 14.54 2.20
C VAL A 13 2.34 15.85 2.19
N ASN A 14 1.91 16.86 1.43
CA ASN A 14 2.58 18.16 1.38
C ASN A 14 2.57 18.87 2.73
N LYS A 15 1.50 18.74 3.53
CA LYS A 15 1.45 19.25 4.91
C LYS A 15 2.48 18.56 5.79
N LEU A 16 2.49 17.22 5.79
CA LEU A 16 3.43 16.42 6.57
C LEU A 16 4.89 16.75 6.22
N THR A 17 5.22 16.81 4.92
CA THR A 17 6.58 17.12 4.48
C THR A 17 6.98 18.56 4.78
N SER A 18 6.05 19.52 4.69
CA SER A 18 6.31 20.92 5.07
C SER A 18 6.48 21.08 6.58
N SER A 19 5.97 20.14 7.39
CA SER A 19 6.21 20.07 8.83
C SER A 19 7.48 19.30 9.21
N GLY A 20 8.31 18.92 8.24
CA GLY A 20 9.58 18.22 8.47
C GLY A 20 9.47 16.70 8.59
N CYS A 21 8.31 16.10 8.29
CA CYS A 21 8.18 14.64 8.26
C CYS A 21 8.74 14.04 6.97
N HIS A 22 9.43 12.92 7.09
CA HIS A 22 9.74 12.05 5.96
C HIS A 22 8.59 11.05 5.75
N VAL A 23 7.99 11.06 4.57
CA VAL A 23 6.77 10.30 4.28
C VAL A 23 7.08 9.14 3.34
N LYS A 24 6.77 7.92 3.78
CA LYS A 24 6.88 6.71 2.96
C LYS A 24 5.51 6.29 2.45
N ILE A 25 5.33 6.29 1.14
CA ILE A 25 4.10 5.84 0.47
C ILE A 25 4.30 4.40 0.01
N TRP A 26 3.56 3.49 0.65
CA TRP A 26 3.56 2.07 0.33
C TRP A 26 2.59 1.75 -0.82
N ILE A 27 3.14 1.23 -1.92
CA ILE A 27 2.40 0.71 -3.06
C ILE A 27 2.20 -0.79 -2.83
N ALA A 28 0.95 -1.17 -2.63
CA ALA A 28 0.56 -2.48 -2.13
C ALA A 28 0.25 -3.49 -3.27
N ASP A 29 1.23 -3.77 -4.13
CA ASP A 29 1.10 -4.65 -5.31
C ASP A 29 0.73 -6.10 -4.95
N TRP A 30 1.42 -6.74 -4.00
CA TRP A 30 1.03 -8.09 -3.55
C TRP A 30 -0.33 -8.12 -2.85
N PHE A 31 -0.70 -7.08 -2.09
CA PHE A 31 -2.03 -7.04 -1.49
C PHE A 31 -3.11 -6.86 -2.55
N ALA A 32 -2.87 -6.08 -3.60
CA ALA A 32 -3.78 -5.98 -4.73
C ALA A 32 -3.91 -7.31 -5.48
N GLN A 33 -2.78 -8.04 -5.64
CA GLN A 33 -2.76 -9.36 -6.24
C GLN A 33 -3.55 -10.39 -5.40
N LEU A 34 -3.34 -10.42 -4.09
CA LEU A 34 -4.08 -11.29 -3.15
C LEU A 34 -5.59 -11.02 -3.14
N ASN A 35 -6.01 -9.79 -3.43
CA ASN A 35 -7.42 -9.42 -3.54
C ASN A 35 -7.98 -9.57 -4.97
N HIS A 36 -7.29 -10.31 -5.85
CA HIS A 36 -7.68 -10.55 -7.25
C HIS A 36 -7.99 -9.25 -8.03
N LYS A 37 -7.36 -8.13 -7.68
CA LYS A 37 -7.48 -6.90 -8.47
C LYS A 37 -6.78 -7.11 -9.81
N LEU A 38 -7.39 -6.63 -10.89
CA LEU A 38 -6.85 -6.77 -12.26
C LEU A 38 -6.53 -8.23 -12.59
N ASP A 39 -7.45 -9.12 -12.24
CA ASP A 39 -7.35 -10.58 -12.43
C ASP A 39 -6.14 -11.22 -11.73
N GLY A 40 -5.56 -10.54 -10.73
CA GLY A 40 -4.36 -10.99 -10.04
C GLY A 40 -3.06 -10.86 -10.87
N GLU A 41 -3.11 -10.16 -12.01
CA GLU A 41 -1.95 -9.98 -12.87
C GLU A 41 -1.01 -8.90 -12.32
N LEU A 42 0.10 -9.34 -11.71
CA LEU A 42 1.04 -8.45 -11.02
C LEU A 42 1.59 -7.33 -11.92
N LYS A 43 1.87 -7.64 -13.20
CA LYS A 43 2.39 -6.64 -14.15
C LYS A 43 1.40 -5.50 -14.36
N LYS A 44 0.11 -5.80 -14.54
CA LYS A 44 -0.94 -4.78 -14.67
C LYS A 44 -1.07 -3.95 -13.39
N ILE A 45 -0.98 -4.59 -12.23
CA ILE A 45 -1.02 -3.92 -10.92
C ILE A 45 0.15 -2.93 -10.79
N GLN A 46 1.36 -3.33 -11.17
CA GLN A 46 2.53 -2.47 -11.14
C GLN A 46 2.40 -1.28 -12.09
N VAL A 47 1.93 -1.49 -13.31
CA VAL A 47 1.66 -0.40 -14.26
C VAL A 47 0.65 0.61 -13.68
N VAL A 48 -0.40 0.14 -13.00
CA VAL A 48 -1.37 1.03 -12.34
C VAL A 48 -0.74 1.76 -11.13
N GLY A 49 0.15 1.10 -10.40
CA GLY A 49 0.91 1.73 -9.31
C GLY A 49 1.80 2.87 -9.81
N GLU A 50 2.53 2.65 -10.91
CA GLU A 50 3.34 3.69 -11.57
C GLU A 50 2.47 4.85 -12.04
N TYR A 51 1.31 4.55 -12.66
CA TYR A 51 0.34 5.58 -13.04
C TYR A 51 -0.12 6.43 -11.84
N PHE A 52 -0.31 5.84 -10.66
CA PHE A 52 -0.64 6.62 -9.46
C PHE A 52 0.50 7.51 -8.99
N ILE A 53 1.74 7.02 -9.02
CA ILE A 53 2.93 7.82 -8.70
C ILE A 53 2.99 9.04 -9.62
N GLU A 54 2.88 8.83 -10.93
CA GLU A 54 2.94 9.93 -11.91
C GLU A 54 1.78 10.91 -11.75
N THR A 55 0.58 10.42 -11.44
CA THR A 55 -0.56 11.30 -11.18
C THR A 55 -0.35 12.15 -9.92
N TRP A 56 0.22 11.61 -8.84
CA TRP A 56 0.53 12.39 -7.64
C TRP A 56 1.64 13.42 -7.87
N LYS A 57 2.64 13.08 -8.67
CA LYS A 57 3.67 14.04 -9.11
C LYS A 57 3.03 15.19 -9.90
N ALA A 58 2.22 14.87 -10.90
CA ALA A 58 1.51 15.86 -11.72
C ALA A 58 0.54 16.73 -10.92
N ALA A 59 -0.07 16.18 -9.86
CA ALA A 59 -0.94 16.90 -8.95
C ALA A 59 -0.21 17.82 -7.95
N GLY A 60 1.12 17.89 -7.98
CA GLY A 60 1.92 18.83 -7.18
C GLY A 60 2.40 18.28 -5.84
N MET A 61 2.63 16.97 -5.73
CA MET A 61 3.26 16.37 -4.55
C MET A 61 4.74 16.79 -4.46
N LYS A 62 5.16 17.37 -3.32
CA LYS A 62 6.56 17.68 -3.03
C LYS A 62 7.33 16.40 -2.75
N LEU A 63 8.31 16.07 -3.57
CA LEU A 63 9.01 14.79 -3.51
C LEU A 63 10.24 14.78 -2.59
N ASP A 64 10.72 15.94 -2.16
CA ASP A 64 12.00 16.08 -1.43
C ASP A 64 12.09 15.18 -0.19
N ASN A 65 10.95 14.99 0.50
CA ASN A 65 10.83 14.16 1.70
C ASN A 65 9.84 13.00 1.52
N VAL A 66 9.61 12.55 0.28
CA VAL A 66 8.67 11.46 -0.03
C VAL A 66 9.41 10.30 -0.70
N GLU A 67 9.23 9.10 -0.15
CA GLU A 67 9.74 7.86 -0.74
C GLU A 67 8.58 6.95 -1.15
N PHE A 68 8.65 6.39 -2.36
CA PHE A 68 7.70 5.39 -2.82
C PHE A 68 8.29 3.99 -2.68
N LEU A 69 7.61 3.13 -1.92
CA LEU A 69 8.05 1.77 -1.62
C LEU A 69 7.08 0.77 -2.20
N TRP A 70 7.59 -0.20 -2.95
CA TRP A 70 6.82 -1.33 -3.46
C TRP A 70 6.83 -2.44 -2.41
N ASN A 71 5.66 -2.88 -1.94
CA ASN A 71 5.62 -3.87 -0.87
C ASN A 71 6.21 -5.22 -1.30
N SER A 72 6.02 -5.68 -2.54
CA SER A 72 6.71 -6.89 -3.03
C SER A 72 8.23 -6.77 -2.90
N LYS A 73 8.80 -5.62 -3.27
CA LYS A 73 10.25 -5.37 -3.20
C LYS A 73 10.75 -5.30 -1.76
N GLU A 74 10.06 -4.54 -0.91
CA GLU A 74 10.44 -4.35 0.49
C GLU A 74 10.30 -5.61 1.33
N ILE A 75 9.31 -6.45 1.04
CA ILE A 75 9.16 -7.74 1.74
C ILE A 75 10.24 -8.71 1.27
N ASN A 76 10.52 -8.79 -0.03
CA ASN A 76 11.55 -9.69 -0.54
C ASN A 76 12.96 -9.31 -0.09
N SER A 77 13.26 -8.02 0.09
CA SER A 77 14.59 -7.58 0.53
C SER A 77 14.92 -7.98 1.97
N ARG A 78 13.90 -8.24 2.80
CA ARG A 78 14.01 -8.64 4.21
C ARG A 78 13.02 -9.76 4.54
N ALA A 79 12.94 -10.75 3.65
CA ALA A 79 11.94 -11.82 3.75
C ALA A 79 12.12 -12.66 5.02
N ASP A 80 13.37 -12.84 5.45
CA ASP A 80 13.78 -13.54 6.67
C ASP A 80 13.35 -12.81 7.95
N GLU A 81 13.18 -11.48 7.92
CA GLU A 81 12.62 -10.72 9.04
C GLU A 81 11.08 -10.63 8.96
N TYR A 82 10.55 -10.42 7.76
CA TYR A 82 9.13 -10.13 7.56
C TYR A 82 8.25 -11.36 7.84
N TRP A 83 8.58 -12.52 7.29
CA TRP A 83 7.72 -13.70 7.40
C TRP A 83 7.63 -14.27 8.82
N PRO A 84 8.72 -14.36 9.61
CA PRO A 84 8.60 -14.73 11.02
C PRO A 84 7.72 -13.78 11.83
N LEU A 85 7.77 -12.47 11.55
CA LEU A 85 6.88 -11.50 12.18
C LEU A 85 5.41 -11.77 11.83
N VAL A 86 5.10 -12.02 10.56
CA VAL A 86 3.74 -12.38 10.11
C VAL A 86 3.25 -13.64 10.80
N MET A 87 4.07 -14.70 10.87
CA MET A 87 3.71 -15.95 11.53
C MET A 87 3.49 -15.77 13.04
N ASN A 88 4.37 -15.01 13.72
CA ASN A 88 4.22 -14.71 15.14
C ASN A 88 2.93 -13.92 15.44
N ILE A 89 2.60 -12.94 14.61
CA ILE A 89 1.32 -12.21 14.72
C ILE A 89 0.14 -13.17 14.51
N GLY A 90 0.25 -14.08 13.54
CA GLY A 90 -0.77 -15.08 13.24
C GLY A 90 -1.09 -16.01 14.42
N THR A 91 -0.10 -16.35 15.25
CA THR A 91 -0.32 -17.23 16.43
C THR A 91 -0.92 -16.50 17.62
N GLN A 92 -0.83 -15.17 17.68
CA GLN A 92 -1.30 -14.37 18.82
C GLN A 92 -2.80 -14.02 18.75
N PHE A 93 -3.43 -14.14 17.57
CA PHE A 93 -4.82 -13.73 17.37
C PHE A 93 -5.72 -14.90 16.98
N LYS A 94 -6.89 -14.99 17.60
CA LYS A 94 -7.93 -15.97 17.22
C LYS A 94 -8.60 -15.54 15.91
N LEU A 95 -9.03 -16.53 15.11
CA LEU A 95 -9.68 -16.32 13.80
C LEU A 95 -10.82 -15.28 13.82
N PRO A 96 -11.77 -15.28 14.78
CA PRO A 96 -12.85 -14.28 14.80
C PRO A 96 -12.36 -12.84 14.96
N ARG A 97 -11.20 -12.63 15.60
CA ARG A 97 -10.60 -11.31 15.75
C ARG A 97 -9.97 -10.82 14.45
N VAL A 98 -9.31 -11.71 13.72
CA VAL A 98 -8.74 -11.42 12.40
C VAL A 98 -9.85 -11.13 11.39
N GLN A 99 -10.94 -11.90 11.43
CA GLN A 99 -12.10 -11.71 10.55
C GLN A 99 -12.76 -10.33 10.70
N ARG A 100 -12.76 -9.73 11.89
CA ARG A 100 -13.28 -8.35 12.09
C ARG A 100 -12.49 -7.29 11.30
N CYS A 101 -11.22 -7.54 10.99
CA CYS A 101 -10.41 -6.65 10.15
C CYS A 101 -10.72 -6.80 8.65
N LEU A 102 -11.37 -7.90 8.24
CA LEU A 102 -11.70 -8.18 6.85
C LEU A 102 -12.90 -7.36 6.33
N SER A 103 -13.67 -6.71 7.21
CA SER A 103 -14.75 -5.80 6.80
C SER A 103 -14.28 -4.70 5.83
N ASN A 104 -12.98 -4.36 5.85
CA ASN A 104 -12.38 -3.37 4.97
C ASN A 104 -11.98 -3.92 3.58
N TYR A 105 -11.96 -5.24 3.37
CA TYR A 105 -11.41 -5.90 2.17
C TYR A 105 -12.48 -6.38 1.17
N GLY A 106 -13.77 -6.17 1.47
CA GLY A 106 -14.87 -6.73 0.67
C GLY A 106 -15.07 -8.23 0.98
N PRO A 107 -16.25 -8.81 0.67
CA PRO A 107 -16.54 -10.18 1.03
C PRO A 107 -15.58 -11.15 0.31
N PHE A 108 -14.94 -12.03 1.07
CA PHE A 108 -14.35 -13.27 0.54
C PHE A 108 -15.50 -14.07 -0.07
N GLN A 109 -15.62 -14.06 -1.41
CA GLN A 109 -16.48 -15.02 -2.09
C GLN A 109 -15.73 -16.35 -2.14
N SER A 110 -16.14 -17.27 -1.28
CA SER A 110 -15.81 -18.70 -1.35
C SER A 110 -16.59 -19.40 -2.44
#